data_AF-A0AAD3ZF81-F1
#
_entry.id   AF-A0AAD3ZF81-F1
#
_cell.length_a   1.000
_cell.length_b   1.000
_cell.length_c   1.000
_cell.angle_alpha   90.00
_cell.angle_beta   90.00
_cell.angle_gamma   90.00
#
_symmetry.space_group_name_H-M   'P 1'
#
loop_
_entity.id
_entity.type
_entity.pdbx_description
1 polymer ?
#
loop_
_entity_poly.entity_id
_entity_poly.type
_entity_poly.pdbx_seq_one_letter_code
_entity_poly.pdbx_strand_id
1 'polypeptide(L)'
;MAEVFWSDVGDSLGLSKSLMRDINSKFGSILGITPSNKVPRGSLSAISMIVTMQEQGFSDDEIKKALRDSKGESGWPDIVLSRINEQVASSATLDVSSEIVYLSEDSPEDPGYSWMGCLDNIVREPKRVSYVQDMILDLRREICTNTISEKEQIQRLTQVVERLIAEVRDLRYALVMASSRKDRKKGLKGLSRLLNH
;
A
#
# COMPACT_ATOMS: atom_id res chain seq x y z
N MET A 1 -14.72 19.42 1.24
CA MET A 1 -14.07 18.13 0.90
C MET A 1 -12.59 18.40 0.76
N ALA A 2 -11.72 17.57 1.35
CA ALA A 2 -10.27 17.77 1.23
C ALA A 2 -9.83 17.51 -0.22
N GLU A 3 -9.17 18.48 -0.84
CA GLU A 3 -8.64 18.41 -2.20
C GLU A 3 -7.11 18.38 -2.16
N VAL A 4 -6.50 17.64 -3.08
CA VAL A 4 -5.04 17.50 -3.21
C VAL A 4 -4.64 17.92 -4.63
N PHE A 5 -3.47 18.54 -4.78
CA PHE A 5 -2.96 18.88 -6.11
C PHE A 5 -2.55 17.64 -6.88
N TRP A 6 -2.87 17.62 -8.18
CA TRP A 6 -2.54 16.49 -9.07
C TRP A 6 -1.05 16.18 -9.13
N SER A 7 -0.19 17.20 -8.98
CA SER A 7 1.27 17.02 -8.87
C SER A 7 1.65 16.13 -7.69
N ASP A 8 1.07 16.41 -6.54
CA ASP A 8 1.43 15.79 -5.26
C ASP A 8 0.92 14.34 -5.22
N VAL A 9 -0.18 14.06 -5.94
CA VAL A 9 -0.70 12.70 -6.09
C VAL A 9 0.29 11.82 -6.85
N GLY A 10 0.87 12.33 -7.94
CA GLY A 10 1.88 11.61 -8.71
C GLY A 10 3.11 11.28 -7.87
N ASP A 11 3.58 12.26 -7.08
CA ASP A 11 4.71 12.08 -6.18
C ASP A 11 4.40 11.08 -5.05
N SER A 12 3.17 11.12 -4.49
CA SER A 12 2.76 10.22 -3.40
C SER A 12 2.54 8.76 -3.84
N LEU A 13 2.11 8.53 -5.08
CA LEU A 13 1.86 7.21 -5.63
C LEU A 13 3.02 6.69 -6.50
N GLY A 14 4.12 7.45 -6.61
CA GLY A 14 5.29 7.08 -7.42
C GLY A 14 5.01 7.01 -8.93
N LEU A 15 4.00 7.73 -9.42
CA LEU A 15 3.54 7.65 -10.80
C LEU A 15 4.35 8.57 -11.72
N SER A 16 4.69 8.06 -12.91
CA SER A 16 5.39 8.85 -13.91
C SER A 16 4.52 9.98 -14.48
N LYS A 17 5.15 11.07 -14.93
CA LYS A 17 4.44 12.22 -15.53
C LYS A 17 3.66 11.87 -16.79
N SER A 18 4.10 10.87 -17.55
CA SER A 18 3.38 10.35 -18.72
C SER A 18 2.11 9.61 -18.28
N LEU A 19 2.24 8.68 -17.33
CA LEU A 19 1.11 7.92 -16.81
C LEU A 19 0.05 8.82 -16.15
N MET A 20 0.50 9.83 -15.39
CA MET A 20 -0.38 10.85 -14.81
C MET A 20 -1.12 11.68 -15.88
N ARG A 21 -0.51 11.93 -17.03
CA ARG A 21 -1.18 12.62 -18.14
C ARG A 21 -2.22 11.71 -18.80
N ASP A 22 -1.87 10.45 -18.99
CA ASP A 22 -2.75 9.45 -19.60
C ASP A 22 -3.98 9.21 -18.74
N ILE A 23 -3.80 9.02 -17.42
CA ILE A 23 -4.89 8.86 -16.47
C ILE A 23 -5.81 10.09 -16.46
N ASN A 24 -5.24 11.31 -16.44
CA ASN A 24 -6.04 12.53 -16.47
C ASN A 24 -6.85 12.65 -17.78
N SER A 25 -6.24 12.33 -18.92
CA SER A 25 -6.91 12.39 -20.22
C SER A 25 -8.05 11.38 -20.37
N LYS A 26 -7.90 10.18 -19.79
CA LYS A 26 -8.84 9.06 -19.96
C LYS A 26 -9.92 8.98 -18.87
N PHE A 27 -9.56 9.33 -17.63
CA PHE A 27 -10.40 9.13 -16.44
C PHE A 27 -10.65 10.41 -15.63
N GLY A 28 -10.07 11.55 -16.01
CA GLY A 28 -10.15 12.80 -15.24
C GLY A 28 -11.58 13.28 -14.95
N SER A 29 -12.51 13.06 -15.89
CA SER A 29 -13.94 13.39 -15.70
C SER A 29 -14.63 12.52 -14.65
N ILE A 30 -14.23 11.26 -14.50
CA ILE A 30 -14.81 10.31 -13.54
C ILE A 30 -14.25 10.57 -12.14
N LEU A 31 -12.93 10.81 -12.07
CA LEU A 31 -12.16 11.10 -10.86
C LEU A 31 -12.48 12.48 -10.26
N GLY A 32 -13.17 13.36 -11.01
CA GLY A 32 -13.52 14.70 -10.58
C GLY A 32 -12.33 15.64 -10.56
N ILE A 33 -11.38 15.46 -11.48
CA ILE A 33 -10.23 16.36 -11.63
C ILE A 33 -10.76 17.71 -12.10
N THR A 34 -10.60 18.72 -11.25
CA THR A 34 -11.04 20.08 -11.55
C THR A 34 -10.07 20.78 -12.50
N PRO A 35 -10.52 21.80 -13.24
CA PRO A 35 -9.64 22.60 -14.11
C PRO A 35 -8.47 23.27 -13.38
N SER A 36 -8.56 23.39 -12.04
CA SER A 36 -7.51 23.89 -11.16
C SER A 36 -6.45 22.83 -10.81
N ASN A 37 -6.41 21.70 -11.51
CA ASN A 37 -5.51 20.57 -11.26
C ASN A 37 -5.59 20.04 -9.82
N LYS A 38 -6.80 20.02 -9.26
CA LYS A 38 -7.07 19.44 -7.94
C LYS A 38 -7.98 18.25 -8.06
N VAL A 39 -7.73 17.28 -7.19
CA VAL A 39 -8.48 16.02 -7.12
C VAL A 39 -9.00 15.82 -5.70
N PRO A 40 -10.25 15.37 -5.53
CA PRO A 40 -10.76 15.01 -4.22
C PRO A 40 -9.89 13.93 -3.58
N ARG A 41 -9.57 14.06 -2.29
CA ARG A 41 -8.75 13.08 -1.56
C ARG A 41 -9.38 11.68 -1.55
N GLY A 42 -10.70 11.61 -1.63
CA GLY A 42 -11.44 10.35 -1.78
C GLY A 42 -11.19 9.62 -3.10
N SER A 43 -10.62 10.28 -4.11
CA SER A 43 -10.30 9.67 -5.41
C SER A 43 -8.88 9.09 -5.49
N LEU A 44 -8.05 9.22 -4.43
CA LEU A 44 -6.65 8.77 -4.45
C LEU A 44 -6.49 7.27 -4.63
N SER A 45 -7.26 6.49 -3.89
CA SER A 45 -7.28 5.04 -4.07
C SER A 45 -7.80 4.66 -5.47
N ALA A 46 -8.53 5.54 -6.17
CA ALA A 46 -9.16 5.18 -7.45
C ALA A 46 -8.13 5.28 -8.55
N ILE A 47 -7.22 6.23 -8.39
CA ILE A 47 -6.01 6.35 -9.19
C ILE A 47 -5.11 5.13 -8.96
N SER A 48 -4.91 4.70 -7.71
CA SER A 48 -4.18 3.46 -7.41
C SER A 48 -4.81 2.25 -8.11
N MET A 49 -6.14 2.10 -8.03
CA MET A 49 -6.87 1.03 -8.70
C MET A 49 -6.72 1.08 -10.23
N ILE A 50 -6.82 2.27 -10.85
CA ILE A 50 -6.60 2.43 -12.29
C ILE A 50 -5.22 1.91 -12.69
N VAL A 51 -4.18 2.25 -11.91
CA VAL A 51 -2.80 1.81 -12.17
C VAL A 51 -2.72 0.29 -12.10
N THR A 52 -3.26 -0.33 -11.03
CA THR A 52 -3.25 -1.80 -10.91
C THR A 52 -4.02 -2.51 -12.00
N MET A 53 -5.16 -1.97 -12.45
CA MET A 53 -5.94 -2.57 -13.53
C MET A 53 -5.26 -2.40 -14.89
N GLN A 54 -4.54 -1.29 -15.10
CA GLN A 54 -3.73 -1.11 -16.31
C GLN A 54 -2.55 -2.08 -16.34
N GLU A 55 -1.90 -2.33 -15.20
CA GLU A 55 -0.83 -3.34 -15.08
C GLU A 55 -1.34 -4.77 -15.32
N GLN A 56 -2.58 -5.05 -14.91
CA GLN A 56 -3.26 -6.33 -15.15
C GLN A 56 -3.81 -6.47 -16.58
N GLY A 57 -3.67 -5.45 -17.43
CA GLY A 57 -4.04 -5.49 -18.85
C GLY A 57 -5.53 -5.25 -19.14
N PHE A 58 -6.29 -4.70 -18.20
CA PHE A 58 -7.68 -4.34 -18.44
C PHE A 58 -7.79 -3.18 -19.44
N SER A 59 -8.84 -3.21 -20.27
CA SER A 59 -9.10 -2.14 -21.23
C SER A 59 -9.59 -0.87 -20.53
N ASP A 60 -9.30 0.30 -21.12
CA ASP A 60 -9.70 1.59 -20.55
C ASP A 60 -11.23 1.69 -20.34
N ASP A 61 -12.03 1.02 -21.16
CA ASP A 61 -13.49 1.05 -21.07
C ASP A 61 -14.04 0.14 -19.96
N GLU A 62 -13.39 -0.99 -19.69
CA GLU A 62 -13.66 -1.82 -18.50
C GLU A 62 -13.34 -1.07 -17.21
N ILE A 63 -12.20 -0.36 -17.19
CA ILE A 63 -11.80 0.47 -16.05
C ILE A 63 -12.81 1.61 -15.85
N LYS A 64 -13.24 2.30 -16.91
CA LYS A 64 -14.29 3.34 -16.82
C LYS A 64 -15.61 2.81 -16.30
N LYS A 65 -15.99 1.58 -16.67
CA LYS A 65 -17.21 0.93 -16.22
C LYS A 65 -17.12 0.58 -14.72
N ALA A 66 -16.02 -0.06 -14.31
CA ALA A 66 -15.75 -0.39 -12.92
C ALA A 66 -15.78 0.86 -12.01
N LEU A 67 -15.18 1.97 -12.46
CA LEU A 67 -15.18 3.23 -11.72
C LEU A 67 -16.55 3.91 -11.63
N ARG A 68 -17.45 3.68 -12.59
CA ARG A 68 -18.83 4.23 -12.54
C ARG A 68 -19.73 3.38 -11.66
N ASP A 69 -19.63 2.07 -11.79
CA ASP A 69 -20.41 1.11 -11.01
C ASP A 69 -20.06 1.23 -9.52
N SER A 70 -18.80 1.55 -9.19
CA SER A 70 -18.34 1.75 -7.82
C SER A 70 -18.64 3.13 -7.21
N LYS A 71 -19.08 4.12 -7.99
CA LYS A 71 -19.34 5.50 -7.52
C LYS A 71 -20.67 5.63 -6.75
N GLY A 72 -21.55 4.61 -6.84
CA GLY A 72 -22.89 4.60 -6.24
C GLY A 72 -22.94 4.20 -4.77
N GLU A 73 -21.92 3.53 -4.23
CA GLU A 73 -21.90 3.08 -2.83
C GLU A 73 -21.00 4.01 -2.01
N SER A 74 -21.63 4.77 -1.12
CA SER A 74 -21.03 5.74 -0.19
C SER A 74 -20.21 5.07 0.94
N GLY A 75 -19.32 4.16 0.57
CA GLY A 75 -18.46 3.40 1.48
C GLY A 75 -17.16 3.06 0.78
N TRP A 76 -16.23 4.01 0.80
CA TRP A 76 -14.91 3.84 0.20
C TRP A 76 -13.84 4.31 1.18
N PRO A 77 -12.77 3.53 1.50
CA PRO A 77 -12.14 2.46 0.69
C PRO A 77 -11.94 1.09 1.39
N ASP A 78 -12.55 0.83 2.56
CA ASP A 78 -12.25 -0.39 3.34
C ASP A 78 -12.82 -1.68 2.72
N ILE A 79 -13.97 -1.57 2.05
CA ILE A 79 -14.72 -2.72 1.49
C ILE A 79 -14.02 -3.32 0.26
N VAL A 80 -13.31 -2.49 -0.50
CA VAL A 80 -12.62 -2.93 -1.71
C VAL A 80 -11.24 -3.49 -1.37
N LEU A 81 -10.53 -2.89 -0.40
CA LEU A 81 -9.27 -3.44 0.10
C LEU A 81 -9.47 -4.78 0.83
N SER A 82 -10.58 -4.94 1.57
CA SER A 82 -10.91 -6.24 2.18
C SER A 82 -11.21 -7.31 1.12
N ARG A 83 -11.96 -6.97 0.07
CA ARG A 83 -12.29 -7.93 -1.00
C ARG A 83 -11.07 -8.36 -1.82
N ILE A 84 -10.12 -7.45 -2.07
CA ILE A 84 -8.87 -7.78 -2.78
C ILE A 84 -7.97 -8.64 -1.88
N ASN A 85 -7.82 -8.33 -0.60
CA ASN A 85 -7.07 -9.18 0.33
C ASN A 85 -7.71 -10.57 0.49
N GLU A 86 -9.05 -10.66 0.53
CA GLU A 86 -9.77 -11.93 0.59
C GLU A 86 -9.64 -12.74 -0.71
N GLN A 87 -9.66 -12.09 -1.89
CA GLN A 87 -9.45 -12.78 -3.17
C GLN A 87 -8.01 -13.27 -3.32
N VAL A 88 -7.01 -12.46 -2.94
CA VAL A 88 -5.60 -12.86 -2.96
C VAL A 88 -5.34 -14.01 -1.98
N ALA A 89 -5.97 -13.98 -0.79
CA ALA A 89 -5.91 -15.08 0.17
C ALA A 89 -6.62 -16.35 -0.34
N SER A 90 -7.73 -16.21 -1.07
CA SER A 90 -8.48 -17.35 -1.62
C SER A 90 -7.79 -17.98 -2.83
N SER A 91 -7.09 -17.19 -3.64
CA SER A 91 -6.26 -17.70 -4.75
C SER A 91 -5.01 -18.42 -4.24
N ALA A 92 -4.41 -17.95 -3.13
CA ALA A 92 -3.26 -18.60 -2.53
C ALA A 92 -3.60 -19.94 -1.84
N THR A 93 -4.84 -20.14 -1.37
CA THR A 93 -5.27 -21.42 -0.76
C THR A 93 -5.73 -22.47 -1.77
N LEU A 94 -6.13 -22.06 -2.98
CA LEU A 94 -6.46 -22.98 -4.07
C LEU A 94 -5.21 -23.68 -4.63
N ASP A 95 -4.08 -22.99 -4.73
CA ASP A 95 -2.81 -23.57 -5.20
C ASP A 95 -2.17 -24.54 -4.20
N VAL A 96 -2.51 -24.44 -2.90
CA VAL A 96 -2.03 -25.39 -1.86
C VAL A 96 -3.00 -26.57 -1.67
N SER A 97 -4.27 -26.41 -2.03
CA SER A 97 -5.29 -27.47 -1.85
C SER A 97 -5.29 -28.52 -2.96
N SER A 98 -4.77 -28.19 -4.15
CA SER A 98 -4.66 -29.12 -5.29
C SER A 98 -3.53 -30.15 -5.14
N GLU A 99 -2.51 -29.86 -4.32
CA GLU A 99 -1.37 -30.77 -4.11
C GLU A 99 -1.63 -31.85 -3.03
N ILE A 100 -2.68 -31.68 -2.20
CA ILE A 100 -3.00 -32.61 -1.10
C ILE A 100 -3.97 -33.74 -1.53
N VAL A 101 -4.66 -33.62 -2.67
CA VAL A 101 -5.71 -34.59 -3.07
C VAL A 101 -5.14 -35.85 -3.77
N TYR A 102 -3.88 -35.85 -4.22
CA TYR A 102 -3.36 -36.93 -5.08
C TYR A 102 -2.75 -38.16 -4.36
N LEU A 103 -2.84 -38.25 -3.03
CA LEU A 103 -2.17 -39.31 -2.25
C LEU A 103 -3.09 -40.27 -1.49
N SER A 104 -4.40 -40.31 -1.79
CA SER A 104 -5.37 -41.07 -0.98
C SER A 104 -6.29 -42.00 -1.79
N GLU A 105 -5.75 -42.87 -2.63
CA GLU A 105 -6.45 -44.07 -3.10
C GLU A 105 -5.54 -45.29 -2.95
N ASP A 106 -5.54 -45.87 -1.75
CA ASP A 106 -5.48 -47.32 -1.57
C ASP A 106 -5.81 -47.66 -0.11
N SER A 107 -6.92 -48.37 0.07
CA SER A 107 -7.26 -49.02 1.34
C SER A 107 -6.89 -50.50 1.20
N PRO A 108 -6.33 -51.10 2.27
CA PRO A 108 -7.05 -52.25 2.80
C PRO A 108 -7.20 -52.22 4.33
N GLU A 109 -8.32 -52.81 4.72
CA GLU A 109 -8.92 -53.10 6.01
C GLU A 109 -7.96 -53.64 7.10
N ASP A 110 -8.07 -53.14 8.35
CA ASP A 110 -8.42 -53.86 9.61
C ASP A 110 -8.23 -52.92 10.86
N PRO A 111 -8.58 -53.27 12.12
CA PRO A 111 -9.76 -52.75 12.80
C PRO A 111 -9.42 -51.88 14.03
N GLY A 112 -10.27 -50.90 14.34
CA GLY A 112 -10.38 -50.37 15.72
C GLY A 112 -9.85 -48.96 15.99
N TYR A 113 -9.52 -48.15 14.99
CA TYR A 113 -9.32 -46.71 15.21
C TYR A 113 -10.64 -45.96 15.06
N SER A 114 -11.39 -45.92 16.16
CA SER A 114 -12.50 -44.97 16.32
C SER A 114 -11.94 -43.55 16.20
N TRP A 115 -12.27 -42.84 15.11
CA TRP A 115 -11.96 -41.42 14.91
C TRP A 115 -12.49 -40.53 16.04
N MET A 116 -13.46 -41.01 16.84
CA MET A 116 -13.91 -40.32 18.05
C MET A 116 -12.87 -40.31 19.19
N GLY A 117 -11.89 -41.23 19.20
CA GLY A 117 -10.81 -41.23 20.19
C GLY A 117 -9.84 -40.05 20.04
N CYS A 118 -9.69 -39.50 18.82
CA CYS A 118 -8.93 -38.28 18.58
C CYS A 118 -9.64 -37.03 19.11
N LEU A 119 -10.98 -37.01 19.07
CA LEU A 119 -11.80 -35.92 19.62
C LEU A 119 -11.88 -35.98 21.15
N ASP A 120 -11.89 -37.17 21.75
CA ASP A 120 -11.84 -37.34 23.21
C ASP A 120 -10.52 -36.83 23.83
N ASN A 121 -9.42 -36.88 23.08
CA ASN A 121 -8.14 -36.29 23.50
C ASN A 121 -8.12 -34.76 23.41
N ILE A 122 -8.91 -34.15 22.53
CA ILE A 122 -9.06 -32.69 22.43
C ILE A 122 -9.85 -32.15 23.64
N VAL A 123 -10.82 -32.93 24.15
CA VAL A 123 -11.60 -32.58 25.35
C VAL A 123 -10.81 -32.77 26.65
N ARG A 124 -9.78 -33.63 26.65
CA ARG A 124 -8.99 -33.95 27.86
C ARG A 124 -7.73 -33.10 28.11
N GLU A 125 -7.29 -32.25 27.17
CA GLU A 125 -6.12 -31.40 27.38
C GLU A 125 -6.41 -29.89 27.27
N PRO A 126 -7.15 -29.30 28.23
CA PRO A 126 -7.30 -27.83 28.31
C PRO A 126 -5.95 -27.09 28.47
N LYS A 127 -4.89 -27.78 28.92
CA LYS A 127 -3.56 -27.19 29.11
C LYS A 127 -2.79 -26.95 27.79
N ARG A 128 -2.97 -27.77 26.75
CA ARG A 128 -2.27 -27.55 25.46
C ARG A 128 -2.92 -26.43 24.65
N VAL A 129 -4.25 -26.30 24.73
CA VAL A 129 -4.98 -25.19 24.11
C VAL A 129 -4.57 -23.84 24.73
N SER A 130 -4.37 -23.79 26.05
CA SER A 130 -3.83 -22.61 26.75
C SER A 130 -2.45 -22.21 26.23
N TYR A 131 -1.50 -23.15 26.13
CA TYR A 131 -0.13 -22.85 25.70
C TYR A 131 -0.05 -22.36 24.25
N VAL A 132 -0.85 -22.94 23.35
CA VAL A 132 -0.94 -22.48 21.96
C VAL A 132 -1.59 -21.10 21.87
N GLN A 133 -2.62 -20.83 22.68
CA GLN A 133 -3.25 -19.51 22.76
C GLN A 133 -2.27 -18.46 23.30
N ASP A 134 -1.49 -18.77 24.33
CA ASP A 134 -0.47 -17.88 24.89
C ASP A 134 0.62 -17.57 23.86
N MET A 135 1.10 -18.59 23.13
CA MET A 135 2.08 -18.41 22.06
C MET A 135 1.53 -17.55 20.91
N ILE A 136 0.24 -17.70 20.56
CA ILE A 136 -0.42 -16.85 19.56
C ILE A 136 -0.50 -15.39 20.06
N LEU A 137 -0.78 -15.17 21.34
CA LEU A 137 -0.83 -13.83 21.92
C LEU A 137 0.56 -13.18 21.97
N ASP A 138 1.60 -13.95 22.28
CA ASP A 138 2.99 -13.49 22.27
C ASP A 138 3.45 -13.12 20.86
N LEU A 139 3.19 -13.97 19.87
CA LEU A 139 3.47 -13.67 18.46
C LEU A 139 2.73 -12.43 17.98
N ARG A 140 1.45 -12.28 18.34
CA ARG A 140 0.66 -11.07 18.01
C ARG A 140 1.27 -9.82 18.65
N ARG A 141 1.73 -9.93 19.90
CA ARG A 141 2.39 -8.83 20.60
C ARG A 141 3.71 -8.47 19.92
N GLU A 142 4.53 -9.46 19.57
CA GLU A 142 5.81 -9.27 18.89
C GLU A 142 5.64 -8.63 17.50
N ILE A 143 4.70 -9.13 16.71
CA ILE A 143 4.36 -8.55 15.40
C ILE A 143 3.93 -7.09 15.57
N CYS A 144 3.06 -6.79 16.54
CA CYS A 144 2.62 -5.42 16.82
C CYS A 144 3.80 -4.52 17.23
N THR A 145 4.69 -4.97 18.12
CA THR A 145 5.85 -4.17 18.55
C THR A 145 6.83 -3.92 17.41
N ASN A 146 7.10 -4.94 16.59
CA ASN A 146 7.98 -4.81 15.43
C ASN A 146 7.38 -3.86 14.39
N THR A 147 6.08 -4.00 14.11
CA THR A 147 5.37 -3.12 13.18
C THR A 147 5.38 -1.66 13.65
N ILE A 148 5.22 -1.40 14.96
CA ILE A 148 5.31 -0.05 15.51
C ILE A 148 6.73 0.49 15.36
N SER A 149 7.74 -0.32 15.67
CA SER A 149 9.15 0.06 15.52
C SER A 149 9.52 0.41 14.08
N GLU A 150 9.10 -0.42 13.12
CA GLU A 150 9.31 -0.18 11.69
C GLU A 150 8.61 1.10 11.21
N LYS A 151 7.37 1.34 11.65
CA LYS A 151 6.65 2.58 11.36
C LYS A 151 7.38 3.82 11.88
N GLU A 152 7.94 3.75 13.09
CA GLU A 152 8.76 4.84 13.63
C GLU A 152 10.04 5.06 12.82
N GLN A 153 10.71 3.99 12.41
CA GLN A 153 11.91 4.08 11.57
C GLN A 153 11.60 4.72 10.22
N ILE A 154 10.52 4.29 9.56
CA ILE A 154 10.05 4.87 8.30
C ILE A 154 9.75 6.35 8.49
N GLN A 155 9.05 6.73 9.58
CA GLN A 155 8.72 8.13 9.84
C GLN A 155 9.98 8.99 10.06
N ARG A 156 10.98 8.49 10.80
CA ARG A 156 12.26 9.17 10.98
C ARG A 156 13.00 9.32 9.65
N LEU A 157 13.01 8.28 8.82
CA LEU A 157 13.63 8.34 7.49
C LEU A 157 12.93 9.38 6.60
N THR A 158 11.60 9.42 6.61
CA THR A 158 10.82 10.42 5.87
C THR A 158 11.19 11.84 6.29
N GLN A 159 11.32 12.11 7.59
CA GLN A 159 11.74 13.43 8.09
C GLN A 159 13.15 13.81 7.62
N VAL A 160 14.09 12.85 7.61
CA VAL A 160 15.46 13.09 7.10
C VAL A 160 15.43 13.38 5.60
N VAL A 161 14.62 12.65 4.83
CA VAL A 161 14.47 12.87 3.38
C VAL A 161 13.85 14.23 3.09
N GLU A 162 12.79 14.62 3.80
CA GLU A 162 12.17 15.94 3.66
C GLU A 162 13.15 17.08 3.96
N ARG A 163 13.96 16.92 5.02
CA ARG A 163 15.02 17.88 5.36
C ARG A 163 16.08 17.95 4.27
N LEU A 164 16.54 16.81 3.75
CA LEU A 164 17.51 16.77 2.66
C LEU A 164 16.97 17.46 1.40
N ILE A 165 15.70 17.23 1.05
CA ILE A 165 15.04 17.89 -0.08
C ILE A 165 15.05 19.42 0.10
N ALA A 166 14.74 19.91 1.30
CA ALA A 166 14.79 21.34 1.60
C ALA A 166 16.22 21.90 1.46
N GLU A 167 17.23 21.21 2.03
CA GLU A 167 18.63 21.63 1.95
C GLU A 167 19.16 21.64 0.51
N VAL A 168 18.84 20.62 -0.30
CA VAL A 168 19.20 20.56 -1.74
C VAL A 168 18.54 21.70 -2.51
N ARG A 169 17.27 22.00 -2.21
CA ARG A 169 16.56 23.12 -2.83
C ARG A 169 17.23 24.46 -2.48
N ASP A 170 17.59 24.65 -1.22
CA ASP A 170 18.24 25.88 -0.75
C ASP A 170 19.65 26.03 -1.32
N LEU A 171 20.41 24.93 -1.44
CA LEU A 171 21.70 24.89 -2.14
C LEU A 171 21.54 25.29 -3.60
N ARG A 172 20.53 24.76 -4.30
CA ARG A 172 20.25 25.13 -5.70
C ARG A 172 19.94 26.63 -5.82
N TYR A 173 19.10 27.19 -4.95
CA TYR A 173 18.81 28.63 -4.95
C TYR A 173 20.05 29.47 -4.66
N ALA A 174 20.86 29.07 -3.68
CA ALA A 174 22.10 29.76 -3.34
C ALA A 174 23.10 29.73 -4.50
N LEU A 175 23.19 28.61 -5.23
CA LEU A 175 24.04 28.45 -6.40
C LEU A 175 23.58 29.32 -7.57
N VAL A 176 22.27 29.35 -7.84
CA VAL A 176 21.68 30.26 -8.84
C VAL A 176 21.97 31.72 -8.48
N MET A 177 21.78 32.12 -7.23
CA MET A 177 22.13 33.48 -6.77
C MET A 177 23.63 33.77 -6.87
N ALA A 178 24.49 32.79 -6.59
CA ALA A 178 25.94 32.93 -6.69
C ALA A 178 26.41 33.12 -8.15
N SER A 179 25.69 32.53 -9.11
CA SER A 179 25.94 32.69 -10.55
C SER A 179 25.49 34.06 -11.10
N SER A 180 24.56 34.74 -10.42
CA SER A 180 24.06 36.06 -10.83
C SER A 180 25.02 37.18 -10.45
N ARG A 181 25.37 38.07 -11.40
CA ARG A 181 26.22 39.25 -11.13
C ARG A 181 25.65 40.18 -10.05
N LYS A 182 24.32 40.27 -9.93
CA LYS A 182 23.63 41.19 -9.00
C LYS A 182 23.60 40.66 -7.57
N ASP A 183 23.42 39.34 -7.40
CA ASP A 183 23.22 38.72 -6.07
C ASP A 183 24.33 37.74 -5.67
N ARG A 184 25.46 37.72 -6.40
CA ARG A 184 26.61 36.82 -6.18
C ARG A 184 27.06 36.72 -4.73
N LYS A 185 27.18 37.87 -4.04
CA LYS A 185 27.63 37.93 -2.65
C LYS A 185 26.64 37.28 -1.68
N LYS A 186 25.33 37.39 -1.96
CA LYS A 186 24.28 36.73 -1.16
C LYS A 186 24.27 35.23 -1.42
N GLY A 187 24.40 34.81 -2.69
CA GLY A 187 24.49 33.40 -3.05
C GLY A 187 25.70 32.68 -2.43
N LEU A 188 26.89 33.28 -2.52
CA LEU A 188 28.11 32.73 -1.89
C LEU A 188 27.99 32.64 -0.36
N LYS A 189 27.35 33.63 0.28
CA LYS A 189 27.08 33.60 1.72
C LYS A 189 26.07 32.51 2.10
N GLY A 190 25.07 32.26 1.24
CA GLY A 190 24.11 31.17 1.39
C GLY A 190 24.78 29.80 1.28
N LEU A 191 25.60 29.60 0.25
CA LEU A 191 26.37 28.36 0.06
C LEU A 191 27.30 28.08 1.24
N SER A 192 28.04 29.08 1.71
CA SER A 192 28.93 28.92 2.86
C SER A 192 28.18 28.54 4.15
N ARG A 193 26.95 29.01 4.36
CA ARG A 193 26.16 28.60 5.53
C ARG A 193 25.64 27.17 5.43
N LEU A 194 25.24 26.75 4.23
CA LEU A 194 24.70 25.41 3.98
C LEU A 194 25.78 24.32 3.98
N LEU A 195 27.02 24.67 3.61
CA LEU A 195 28.15 23.73 3.56
C LEU A 195 28.95 23.64 4.86
N ASN A 196 28.84 24.62 5.76
CA ASN A 196 29.57 24.66 7.02
C ASN A 196 28.70 24.25 8.23
N HIS A 197 27.52 23.68 7.98
CA HIS A 197 26.59 23.18 8.99
C HIS A 197 26.74 21.67 9.15
#